data_AF-A0A4Q2J550-F1
#
_entry.id   AF-A0A4Q2J550-F1
#
_cell.length_a   1.000
_cell.length_b   1.000
_cell.length_c   1.000
_cell.angle_alpha   90.00
_cell.angle_beta   90.00
_cell.angle_gamma   90.00
#
_symmetry.space_group_name_H-M   'P 1'
#
loop_
_entity.id
_entity.type
_entity.pdbx_description
1 polymer ?
#
loop_
_entity_poly.entity_id
_entity_poly.type
_entity_poly.pdbx_seq_one_letter_code
_entity_poly.pdbx_strand_id
1 'polypeptide(L)'
;MGFGTLLWAPFRTLRRNPAPVFGTGLVVQLASVVATAAVFVPFLVLAIGRIESASAADLDAIMAGTIGWLILLTLVPVAVGVVAGAFLQGVMVVEVASGTLGERLGFGALWRRAAARIGPLIGWTLLVSVIVLGVFALFATIVVMTALIAPDPLAIVGVVLVLILLVLGLVVLAAWLGTKLALVPSVIVLERAGIAQAVRRSWQLTTGHFWRTFGLILLVGLIVSTIAQTVVQVPMLGGTILAVILDPTAGATYDAVTIASTVIGTVLSILVGAIVAVVQAALIAVIYIDLRMRSEGLDLELERHVEAREAGRPVTDPFAPVPTGEPTPTWS
;
A
#
# COMPACT_ATOMS: atom_id res chain seq x y z
N MET A 1 -14.76 16.54 -11.84
CA MET A 1 -13.42 17.15 -12.07
C MET A 1 -12.74 16.68 -13.36
N GLY A 2 -11.83 17.45 -13.97
CA GLY A 2 -10.99 16.99 -15.10
C GLY A 2 -9.93 15.96 -14.69
N PHE A 3 -9.33 15.24 -15.64
CA PHE A 3 -8.28 14.24 -15.33
C PHE A 3 -7.06 14.88 -14.62
N GLY A 4 -6.56 16.01 -15.14
CA GLY A 4 -5.43 16.73 -14.53
C GLY A 4 -5.72 17.23 -13.11
N THR A 5 -6.95 17.64 -12.81
CA THR A 5 -7.31 18.06 -11.45
C THR A 5 -7.32 16.89 -10.47
N LEU A 6 -7.71 15.68 -10.89
CA LEU A 6 -7.64 14.48 -10.05
C LEU A 6 -6.20 14.02 -9.83
N LEU A 7 -5.34 14.17 -10.83
CA LEU A 7 -3.92 13.85 -10.70
C LEU A 7 -3.25 14.67 -9.58
N TRP A 8 -3.61 15.95 -9.45
CA TRP A 8 -3.05 16.85 -8.45
C TRP A 8 -3.79 16.85 -7.10
N ALA A 9 -4.98 16.26 -7.03
CA ALA A 9 -5.83 16.30 -5.84
C ALA A 9 -5.21 15.64 -4.58
N PRO A 10 -4.48 14.51 -4.66
CA PRO A 10 -3.77 13.96 -3.51
C PRO A 10 -2.78 14.97 -2.95
N PHE A 11 -1.94 15.59 -3.80
CA PHE A 11 -0.96 16.59 -3.38
C PHE A 11 -1.61 17.84 -2.78
N ARG A 12 -2.78 18.25 -3.27
CA ARG A 12 -3.56 19.33 -2.64
C ARG A 12 -4.03 18.96 -1.24
N THR A 13 -4.46 17.72 -1.03
CA THR A 13 -4.82 17.20 0.29
C THR A 13 -3.62 17.29 1.25
N LEU A 14 -2.43 16.88 0.81
CA LEU A 14 -1.19 17.00 1.60
C LEU A 14 -0.88 18.45 1.99
N ARG A 15 -1.07 19.40 1.08
CA ARG A 15 -0.81 20.83 1.35
C ARG A 15 -1.86 21.48 2.25
N ARG A 16 -3.08 20.94 2.28
CA ARG A 16 -4.19 21.48 3.08
C ARG A 16 -4.02 21.24 4.57
N ASN A 17 -3.54 20.05 4.95
CA ASN A 17 -3.36 19.64 6.34
C ASN A 17 -2.02 18.90 6.56
N PRO A 18 -0.87 19.56 6.36
CA PRO A 18 0.42 18.88 6.22
C PRO A 18 0.88 18.18 7.51
N ALA A 19 0.78 18.84 8.66
CA ALA A 19 1.33 18.29 9.90
C ALA A 19 0.65 16.96 10.32
N PRO A 20 -0.70 16.85 10.35
CA PRO A 20 -1.35 15.59 10.67
C PRO A 20 -1.15 14.50 9.60
N VAL A 21 -1.13 14.88 8.32
CA VAL A 21 -1.00 13.97 7.19
C VAL A 21 0.40 13.36 7.11
N PHE A 22 1.45 14.21 7.05
CA PHE A 22 2.83 13.73 7.05
C PHE A 22 3.22 13.08 8.37
N GLY A 23 2.76 13.64 9.50
CA GLY A 23 3.02 13.07 10.81
C GLY A 23 2.48 11.64 10.92
N THR A 24 1.27 11.38 10.42
CA THR A 24 0.70 10.03 10.43
C THR A 24 1.50 9.09 9.53
N GLY A 25 1.80 9.52 8.29
CA GLY A 25 2.64 8.74 7.37
C GLY A 25 3.97 8.35 7.99
N LEU A 26 4.65 9.32 8.61
CA LEU A 26 5.96 9.11 9.23
C LEU A 26 5.90 8.18 10.44
N VAL A 27 4.92 8.38 11.34
CA VAL A 27 4.75 7.53 12.53
C VAL A 27 4.46 6.10 12.11
N VAL A 28 3.58 5.89 11.13
CA VAL A 28 3.24 4.54 10.66
C VAL A 28 4.43 3.88 9.96
N GLN A 29 5.16 4.63 9.14
CA GLN A 29 6.36 4.10 8.47
C GLN A 29 7.45 3.74 9.48
N LEU A 30 7.71 4.60 10.47
CA LEU A 30 8.67 4.34 11.53
C LEU A 30 8.27 3.11 12.35
N ALA A 31 7.00 3.03 12.77
CA ALA A 31 6.49 1.86 13.48
C ALA A 31 6.63 0.58 12.65
N SER A 32 6.42 0.66 11.33
CA SER A 32 6.57 -0.48 10.41
C SER A 32 8.02 -0.95 10.33
N VAL A 33 8.97 -0.02 10.23
CA VAL A 33 10.41 -0.36 10.21
C VAL A 33 10.84 -0.95 11.55
N VAL A 34 10.43 -0.35 12.68
CA VAL A 34 10.75 -0.88 14.02
C VAL A 34 10.16 -2.27 14.21
N ALA A 35 8.90 -2.49 13.84
CA ALA A 35 8.26 -3.81 13.93
C ALA A 35 8.96 -4.86 13.06
N THR A 36 9.39 -4.49 11.85
CA THR A 36 10.15 -5.37 10.97
C THR A 36 11.53 -5.68 11.57
N ALA A 37 12.24 -4.66 12.03
CA ALA A 37 13.57 -4.81 12.63
C ALA A 37 13.55 -5.65 13.91
N ALA A 38 12.48 -5.54 14.72
CA ALA A 38 12.30 -6.32 15.94
C ALA A 38 12.25 -7.84 15.68
N VAL A 39 11.90 -8.27 14.46
CA VAL A 39 11.92 -9.68 14.05
C VAL A 39 13.19 -10.01 13.26
N PHE A 40 13.59 -9.13 12.34
CA PHE A 40 14.76 -9.35 11.48
C PHE A 40 16.08 -9.38 12.24
N VAL A 41 16.32 -8.42 13.13
CA VAL A 41 17.61 -8.29 13.81
C VAL A 41 17.91 -9.50 14.70
N PRO A 42 17.00 -9.98 15.57
CA PRO A 42 17.25 -11.19 16.34
C PRO A 42 17.47 -12.42 15.46
N PHE A 43 16.70 -12.56 14.37
CA PHE A 43 16.90 -13.65 13.43
C PHE A 43 18.30 -13.63 12.82
N LEU A 44 18.77 -12.47 12.35
CA LEU A 44 20.10 -12.34 11.74
C LEU A 44 21.22 -12.66 12.75
N VAL A 45 21.10 -12.18 13.99
CA VAL A 45 22.08 -12.50 15.05
C VAL A 45 22.14 -14.01 15.32
N LEU A 46 20.98 -14.67 15.41
CA LEU A 46 20.91 -16.13 15.61
C LEU A 46 21.43 -16.90 14.39
N ALA A 47 21.11 -16.45 13.18
CA ALA A 47 21.54 -17.07 11.94
C ALA A 47 23.06 -16.99 11.77
N ILE A 48 23.65 -15.81 11.97
CA ILE A 48 25.10 -15.59 11.90
C ILE A 48 25.80 -16.46 12.94
N GLY A 49 25.38 -16.39 14.21
CA GLY A 49 25.99 -17.20 15.26
C GLY A 49 25.89 -18.71 15.01
N ARG A 50 24.81 -19.17 14.38
CA ARG A 50 24.64 -20.58 13.99
C ARG A 50 25.58 -20.98 12.84
N ILE A 51 25.80 -20.09 11.87
CA ILE A 51 26.73 -20.34 10.76
C ILE A 51 28.18 -20.35 11.26
N GLU A 52 28.55 -19.38 12.10
CA GLU A 52 29.91 -19.27 12.65
C GLU A 52 30.28 -20.45 13.56
N SER A 53 29.30 -21.03 14.26
CA SER A 53 29.48 -22.19 15.13
C SER A 53 29.31 -23.55 14.42
N ALA A 54 29.03 -23.55 13.12
CA ALA A 54 28.78 -24.78 12.37
C ALA A 54 30.07 -25.59 12.16
N SER A 55 29.97 -26.91 12.32
CA SER A 55 31.02 -27.83 11.86
C SER A 55 31.06 -27.86 10.33
N ALA A 56 32.21 -28.20 9.73
CA ALA A 56 32.32 -28.32 8.28
C ALA A 56 31.34 -29.35 7.67
N ALA A 57 30.97 -30.39 8.44
CA ALA A 57 30.01 -31.41 8.00
C ALA A 57 28.55 -30.91 7.99
N ASP A 58 28.21 -29.95 8.84
CA ASP A 58 26.85 -29.43 9.00
C ASP A 58 26.61 -28.11 8.26
N LEU A 59 27.68 -27.48 7.76
CA LEU A 59 27.67 -26.14 7.18
C LEU A 59 26.66 -26.03 6.03
N ASP A 60 26.67 -26.96 5.08
CA ASP A 60 25.77 -26.94 3.92
C ASP A 60 24.30 -27.01 4.33
N ALA A 61 23.98 -27.90 5.29
CA ALA A 61 22.62 -28.05 5.81
C ALA A 61 22.16 -26.81 6.59
N ILE A 62 23.05 -26.20 7.38
CA ILE A 62 22.76 -24.97 8.13
C ILE A 62 22.57 -23.79 7.18
N MET A 63 23.39 -23.66 6.15
CA MET A 63 23.29 -22.62 5.12
C MET A 63 21.98 -22.75 4.35
N ALA A 64 21.62 -23.95 3.88
CA ALA A 64 20.36 -24.21 3.21
C ALA A 64 19.15 -23.87 4.10
N GLY A 65 19.18 -24.30 5.37
CA GLY A 65 18.15 -23.96 6.35
C GLY A 65 18.04 -22.45 6.60
N THR A 66 19.17 -21.75 6.67
CA THR A 66 19.21 -20.30 6.90
C THR A 66 18.64 -19.53 5.71
N ILE A 67 18.98 -19.92 4.49
CA ILE A 67 18.42 -19.34 3.27
C ILE A 67 16.91 -19.56 3.22
N GLY A 68 16.44 -20.78 3.51
CA GLY A 68 15.02 -21.08 3.58
C GLY A 68 14.27 -20.19 4.58
N TRP A 69 14.83 -20.01 5.77
CA TRP A 69 14.26 -19.10 6.77
C TRP A 69 14.34 -17.63 6.38
N LEU A 70 15.42 -17.17 5.74
CA LEU A 70 15.54 -15.80 5.22
C LEU A 70 14.44 -15.49 4.18
N ILE A 71 14.14 -16.46 3.32
CA ILE A 71 13.03 -16.33 2.35
C ILE A 71 11.71 -16.18 3.10
N LEU A 72 11.42 -17.03 4.10
CA LEU A 72 10.20 -16.92 4.90
C LEU A 72 10.12 -15.61 5.68
N LEU A 73 11.26 -15.10 6.16
CA LEU A 73 11.35 -13.86 6.91
C LEU A 73 10.90 -12.64 6.09
N THR A 74 10.99 -12.69 4.75
CA THR A 74 10.47 -11.64 3.87
C THR A 74 8.95 -11.44 3.98
N LEU A 75 8.21 -12.42 4.52
CA LEU A 75 6.78 -12.30 4.78
C LEU A 75 6.48 -11.30 5.92
N VAL A 76 7.43 -11.05 6.82
CA VAL A 76 7.24 -10.12 7.94
C VAL A 76 7.03 -8.67 7.47
N PRO A 77 7.91 -8.04 6.66
CA PRO A 77 7.68 -6.69 6.17
C PRO A 77 6.44 -6.59 5.30
N VAL A 78 6.08 -7.65 4.57
CA VAL A 78 4.81 -7.72 3.84
C VAL A 78 3.63 -7.65 4.81
N ALA A 79 3.60 -8.49 5.85
CA ALA A 79 2.54 -8.49 6.84
C ALA A 79 2.43 -7.16 7.60
N VAL A 80 3.55 -6.60 8.02
CA VAL A 80 3.61 -5.28 8.68
C VAL A 80 3.12 -4.19 7.74
N GLY A 81 3.58 -4.18 6.49
CA GLY A 81 3.18 -3.22 5.47
C GLY A 81 1.69 -3.27 5.14
N VAL A 82 1.08 -4.46 5.16
CA VAL A 82 -0.37 -4.66 4.95
C VAL A 82 -1.19 -3.99 6.06
N VAL A 83 -0.79 -4.18 7.32
CA VAL A 83 -1.48 -3.57 8.48
C VAL A 83 -1.27 -2.05 8.50
N ALA A 84 -0.03 -1.61 8.29
CA ALA A 84 0.34 -0.21 8.23
C ALA A 84 -0.40 0.54 7.09
N GLY A 85 -0.44 -0.07 5.91
CA GLY A 85 -1.16 0.44 4.74
C GLY A 85 -2.66 0.53 4.99
N ALA A 86 -3.28 -0.48 5.62
CA ALA A 86 -4.70 -0.45 5.99
C ALA A 86 -5.02 0.72 6.91
N PHE A 87 -4.20 0.95 7.93
CA PHE A 87 -4.40 2.05 8.87
C PHE A 87 -4.23 3.41 8.19
N LEU A 88 -3.16 3.60 7.40
CA LEU A 88 -2.94 4.83 6.64
C LEU A 88 -4.09 5.09 5.66
N GLN A 89 -4.58 4.05 5.00
CA GLN A 89 -5.74 4.13 4.12
C GLN A 89 -6.96 4.68 4.88
N GLY A 90 -7.26 4.15 6.06
CA GLY A 90 -8.36 4.64 6.89
C GLY A 90 -8.19 6.10 7.31
N VAL A 91 -6.99 6.50 7.74
CA VAL A 91 -6.71 7.89 8.12
C VAL A 91 -6.86 8.85 6.95
N MET A 92 -6.31 8.52 5.78
CA MET A 92 -6.37 9.40 4.61
C MET A 92 -7.78 9.52 4.05
N VAL A 93 -8.58 8.46 4.13
CA VAL A 93 -10.00 8.51 3.78
C VAL A 93 -10.75 9.51 4.66
N VAL A 94 -10.54 9.47 5.98
CA VAL A 94 -11.16 10.41 6.92
C VAL A 94 -10.69 11.84 6.66
N GLU A 95 -9.39 12.05 6.41
CA GLU A 95 -8.84 13.38 6.13
C GLU A 95 -9.41 13.99 4.84
N VAL A 96 -9.47 13.21 3.75
CA VAL A 96 -10.02 13.66 2.48
C VAL A 96 -11.51 14.01 2.62
N ALA A 97 -12.29 13.16 3.28
CA ALA A 97 -13.71 13.39 3.52
C ALA A 97 -13.97 14.61 4.43
N SER A 98 -13.17 14.79 5.49
CA SER A 98 -13.27 15.97 6.34
C SER A 98 -12.91 17.24 5.57
N GLY A 99 -11.97 17.12 4.62
CA GLY A 99 -11.59 18.23 3.75
C GLY A 99 -12.66 18.69 2.79
N THR A 100 -13.56 17.81 2.32
CA THR A 100 -14.70 18.23 1.49
C THR A 100 -15.76 18.97 2.29
N LEU A 101 -15.82 18.77 3.61
CA LEU A 101 -16.68 19.51 4.53
C LEU A 101 -16.04 20.80 5.06
N GLY A 102 -14.88 21.20 4.54
CA GLY A 102 -14.12 22.35 5.04
C GLY A 102 -13.46 22.15 6.41
N GLU A 103 -13.59 20.96 7.03
CA GLU A 103 -13.03 20.68 8.34
C GLU A 103 -11.53 20.42 8.28
N ARG A 104 -10.79 20.90 9.29
CA ARG A 104 -9.38 20.55 9.51
C ARG A 104 -9.26 19.79 10.81
N LEU A 105 -9.01 18.49 10.72
CA LEU A 105 -8.86 17.64 11.89
C LEU A 105 -7.42 17.65 12.37
N GLY A 106 -7.25 17.73 13.68
CA GLY A 106 -5.95 17.49 14.32
C GLY A 106 -5.58 16.01 14.31
N PHE A 107 -4.29 15.73 14.57
CA PHE A 107 -3.70 14.38 14.57
C PHE A 107 -4.52 13.36 15.39
N GLY A 108 -4.82 13.66 16.66
CA GLY A 108 -5.57 12.75 17.52
C GLY A 108 -7.01 12.51 17.07
N ALA A 109 -7.65 13.49 16.42
CA ALA A 109 -9.02 13.34 15.92
C ALA A 109 -9.05 12.40 14.71
N LEU A 110 -8.10 12.55 13.79
CA LEU A 110 -7.92 11.64 12.64
C LEU A 110 -7.70 10.20 13.10
N TRP A 111 -6.79 10.00 14.05
CA TRP A 111 -6.46 8.67 14.57
C TRP A 111 -7.64 8.02 15.27
N ARG A 112 -8.38 8.74 16.11
CA ARG A 112 -9.58 8.19 16.77
C ARG A 112 -10.66 7.81 15.77
N ARG A 113 -10.92 8.65 14.76
CA ARG A 113 -11.92 8.36 13.71
C ARG A 113 -11.50 7.18 12.85
N ALA A 114 -10.22 7.08 12.47
CA ALA A 114 -9.70 5.95 11.71
C ALA A 114 -9.70 4.64 12.51
N ALA A 115 -9.31 4.68 13.79
CA ALA A 115 -9.26 3.52 14.68
C ALA A 115 -10.63 2.85 14.87
N ALA A 116 -11.72 3.62 14.82
CA ALA A 116 -13.08 3.09 14.97
C ALA A 116 -13.46 2.05 13.88
N ARG A 117 -12.79 2.07 12.72
CA ARG A 117 -13.06 1.16 11.59
C ARG A 117 -11.83 0.39 11.11
N ILE A 118 -10.78 0.34 11.94
CA ILE A 118 -9.56 -0.39 11.58
C ILE A 118 -9.79 -1.91 11.49
N GLY A 119 -10.70 -2.47 12.30
CA GLY A 119 -10.99 -3.91 12.30
C GLY A 119 -11.43 -4.45 10.94
N PRO A 120 -12.53 -3.93 10.35
CA PRO A 120 -12.95 -4.32 9.01
C PRO A 120 -11.92 -4.03 7.92
N LEU A 121 -11.13 -2.96 8.05
CA LEU A 121 -10.03 -2.66 7.13
C LEU A 121 -8.92 -3.72 7.20
N ILE A 122 -8.50 -4.09 8.40
CA ILE A 122 -7.53 -5.17 8.62
C ILE A 122 -8.10 -6.49 8.09
N GLY A 123 -9.38 -6.79 8.35
CA GLY A 123 -10.02 -7.98 7.81
C GLY A 123 -10.02 -8.02 6.28
N TRP A 124 -10.31 -6.88 5.63
CA TRP A 124 -10.22 -6.73 4.19
C TRP A 124 -8.79 -6.90 3.67
N THR A 125 -7.82 -6.22 4.26
CA THR A 125 -6.44 -6.29 3.78
C THR A 125 -5.84 -7.67 4.02
N LEU A 126 -6.11 -8.32 5.15
CA LEU A 126 -5.73 -9.71 5.40
C LEU A 126 -6.36 -10.66 4.39
N LEU A 127 -7.64 -10.50 4.05
CA LEU A 127 -8.30 -11.32 3.04
C LEU A 127 -7.61 -11.18 1.68
N VAL A 128 -7.32 -9.95 1.24
CA VAL A 128 -6.60 -9.70 -0.01
C VAL A 128 -5.18 -10.28 0.05
N SER A 129 -4.47 -10.09 1.16
CA SER A 129 -3.12 -10.63 1.35
C SER A 129 -3.08 -12.16 1.32
N VAL A 130 -4.04 -12.84 1.96
CA VAL A 130 -4.12 -14.31 1.93
C VAL A 130 -4.37 -14.82 0.51
N ILE A 131 -5.26 -14.16 -0.25
CA ILE A 131 -5.51 -14.53 -1.66
C ILE A 131 -4.24 -14.33 -2.49
N VAL A 132 -3.58 -13.19 -2.36
CA VAL A 132 -2.35 -12.88 -3.11
C VAL A 132 -1.23 -13.85 -2.75
N LEU A 133 -0.99 -14.10 -1.46
CA LEU A 133 0.00 -15.06 -0.99
C LEU A 133 -0.32 -16.48 -1.45
N GLY A 134 -1.60 -16.88 -1.43
CA GLY A 134 -2.04 -18.17 -1.95
C GLY A 134 -1.75 -18.34 -3.45
N VAL A 135 -1.99 -17.28 -4.25
CA VAL A 135 -1.64 -17.27 -5.68
C VAL A 135 -0.13 -17.37 -5.89
N PHE A 136 0.68 -16.63 -5.12
CA PHE A 136 2.15 -16.73 -5.18
C PHE A 136 2.66 -18.09 -4.73
N ALA A 137 2.09 -18.68 -3.68
CA ALA A 137 2.47 -20.00 -3.20
C ALA A 137 2.11 -21.09 -4.22
N LEU A 138 0.93 -21.01 -4.84
CA LEU A 138 0.54 -21.90 -5.93
C LEU A 138 1.52 -21.77 -7.11
N PHE A 139 1.84 -20.54 -7.51
CA PHE A 139 2.79 -20.28 -8.59
C PHE A 139 4.19 -20.85 -8.26
N ALA A 140 4.72 -20.57 -7.06
CA ALA A 140 6.01 -21.10 -6.61
C ALA A 140 6.01 -22.64 -6.59
N THR A 141 4.91 -23.26 -6.15
CA THR A 141 4.76 -24.72 -6.16
C THR A 141 4.82 -25.27 -7.58
N ILE A 142 4.11 -24.64 -8.53
CA ILE A 142 4.16 -25.05 -9.95
C ILE A 142 5.59 -24.97 -10.49
N VAL A 143 6.31 -23.88 -10.23
CA VAL A 143 7.70 -23.70 -10.66
C VAL A 143 8.61 -24.79 -10.09
N VAL A 144 8.55 -25.01 -8.78
CA VAL A 144 9.39 -26.00 -8.09
C VAL A 144 9.08 -27.41 -8.58
N MET A 145 7.80 -27.79 -8.64
CA MET A 145 7.40 -29.13 -9.10
C MET A 145 7.85 -29.39 -10.53
N THR A 146 7.78 -28.38 -11.39
CA THR A 146 8.22 -28.52 -12.77
C THR A 146 9.73 -28.69 -12.89
N ALA A 147 10.50 -27.93 -12.11
CA ALA A 147 11.96 -28.07 -12.05
C ALA A 147 12.41 -29.45 -11.52
N LEU A 148 11.63 -30.05 -10.61
CA LEU A 148 11.92 -31.39 -10.06
C LEU A 148 11.59 -32.53 -11.04
N ILE A 149 10.57 -32.37 -11.90
CA ILE A 149 10.07 -33.45 -12.77
C ILE A 149 10.76 -33.45 -14.14
N ALA A 150 11.16 -32.30 -14.68
CA ALA A 150 11.66 -32.20 -16.05
C ALA A 150 12.95 -31.34 -16.14
N PRO A 151 14.13 -31.93 -15.84
CA PRO A 151 15.42 -31.23 -15.96
C PRO A 151 15.91 -31.07 -17.41
N ASP A 152 15.14 -31.54 -18.41
CA ASP A 152 15.48 -31.40 -19.83
C ASP A 152 15.45 -29.91 -20.26
N PRO A 153 16.53 -29.39 -20.86
CA PRO A 153 16.59 -28.01 -21.38
C PRO A 153 15.41 -27.60 -22.27
N LEU A 154 14.87 -28.49 -23.12
CA LEU A 154 13.72 -28.18 -23.97
C LEU A 154 12.42 -28.08 -23.17
N ALA A 155 12.25 -28.91 -22.14
CA ALA A 155 11.13 -28.82 -21.22
C ALA A 155 11.20 -27.52 -20.41
N ILE A 156 12.39 -27.12 -19.95
CA ILE A 156 12.61 -25.86 -19.22
C ILE A 156 12.17 -24.65 -20.05
N VAL A 157 12.48 -24.60 -21.36
CA VAL A 157 12.05 -23.51 -22.24
C VAL A 157 10.52 -23.45 -22.34
N GLY A 158 9.85 -24.59 -22.54
CA GLY A 158 8.38 -24.65 -22.60
C GLY A 158 7.73 -24.18 -21.30
N VAL A 159 8.32 -24.54 -20.17
CA VAL A 159 7.86 -24.17 -18.83
C VAL A 159 8.03 -22.67 -18.58
N VAL A 160 9.19 -22.11 -18.93
CA VAL A 160 9.44 -20.67 -18.82
C VAL A 160 8.42 -19.88 -19.64
N LEU A 161 8.10 -20.31 -20.86
CA LEU A 161 7.08 -19.65 -21.69
C LEU A 161 5.69 -19.69 -21.05
N VAL A 162 5.27 -20.85 -20.52
CA VAL A 162 3.99 -20.99 -19.80
C VAL A 162 3.97 -20.10 -18.55
N LEU A 163 5.06 -20.03 -17.80
CA LEU A 163 5.18 -19.17 -16.62
C LEU A 163 5.07 -17.70 -16.98
N ILE A 164 5.71 -17.24 -18.07
CA ILE A 164 5.60 -15.86 -18.55
C ILE A 164 4.15 -15.52 -18.90
N LEU A 165 3.46 -16.40 -19.64
CA LEU A 165 2.05 -16.21 -19.99
C LEU A 165 1.14 -16.17 -18.74
N LEU A 166 1.40 -17.04 -17.77
CA LEU A 166 0.67 -17.10 -16.52
C LEU A 166 0.88 -15.81 -15.70
N VAL A 167 2.13 -15.34 -15.57
CA VAL A 167 2.45 -14.08 -14.90
C VAL A 167 1.76 -12.91 -15.61
N LEU A 168 1.77 -12.85 -16.93
CA LEU A 168 1.09 -11.79 -17.68
C LEU A 168 -0.42 -11.82 -17.44
N GLY A 169 -1.03 -13.02 -17.45
CA GLY A 169 -2.44 -13.21 -17.11
C GLY A 169 -2.76 -12.75 -15.68
N LEU A 170 -1.90 -13.07 -14.71
CA LEU A 170 -2.05 -12.61 -13.32
C LEU A 170 -1.90 -11.08 -13.21
N VAL A 171 -1.01 -10.45 -13.96
CA VAL A 171 -0.85 -8.99 -13.98
C VAL A 171 -2.12 -8.32 -14.51
N VAL A 172 -2.68 -8.84 -15.61
CA VAL A 172 -3.94 -8.33 -16.18
C VAL A 172 -5.10 -8.52 -15.19
N LEU A 173 -5.19 -9.71 -14.58
CA LEU A 173 -6.20 -10.00 -13.57
C LEU A 173 -6.06 -9.09 -12.34
N ALA A 174 -4.84 -8.85 -11.87
CA ALA A 174 -4.55 -7.97 -10.74
C ALA A 174 -4.87 -6.51 -11.07
N ALA A 175 -4.56 -6.03 -12.27
CA ALA A 175 -4.93 -4.69 -12.72
C ALA A 175 -6.45 -4.51 -12.77
N TRP A 176 -7.16 -5.50 -13.32
CA TRP A 176 -8.61 -5.48 -13.42
C TRP A 176 -9.28 -5.54 -12.05
N LEU A 177 -8.94 -6.54 -11.25
CA LEU A 177 -9.52 -6.77 -9.93
C LEU A 177 -9.11 -5.66 -8.95
N GLY A 178 -7.85 -5.24 -8.98
CA GLY A 178 -7.33 -4.14 -8.18
C GLY A 178 -8.07 -2.83 -8.45
N THR A 179 -8.39 -2.53 -9.71
CA THR A 179 -9.21 -1.36 -10.06
C THR A 179 -10.64 -1.49 -9.53
N LYS A 180 -11.26 -2.67 -9.71
CA LYS A 180 -12.64 -2.92 -9.24
C LYS A 180 -12.78 -2.87 -7.72
N LEU A 181 -11.74 -3.24 -7.00
CA LEU A 181 -11.72 -3.31 -5.54
C LEU A 181 -11.02 -2.11 -4.88
N ALA A 182 -10.50 -1.17 -5.68
CA ALA A 182 -9.72 -0.03 -5.19
C ALA A 182 -10.46 0.80 -4.14
N LEU A 183 -11.79 0.93 -4.25
CA LEU A 183 -12.60 1.81 -3.41
C LEU A 183 -13.14 1.12 -2.14
N VAL A 184 -12.92 -0.18 -1.99
CA VAL A 184 -13.40 -0.96 -0.83
C VAL A 184 -12.98 -0.32 0.50
N PRO A 185 -11.72 0.14 0.70
CA PRO A 185 -11.34 0.77 1.96
C PRO A 185 -12.11 2.06 2.25
N SER A 186 -12.35 2.89 1.22
CA SER A 186 -13.11 4.13 1.35
C SER A 186 -14.57 3.86 1.75
N VAL A 187 -15.19 2.84 1.15
CA VAL A 187 -16.56 2.42 1.47
C VAL A 187 -16.67 1.86 2.89
N ILE A 188 -15.71 1.04 3.34
CA ILE A 188 -15.70 0.47 4.70
C ILE A 188 -15.67 1.57 5.78
N VAL A 189 -14.89 2.63 5.51
CA VAL A 189 -14.64 3.71 6.47
C VAL A 189 -15.76 4.75 6.44
N LEU A 190 -16.14 5.23 5.27
CA LEU A 190 -17.09 6.34 5.12
C LEU A 190 -18.54 5.86 5.17
N GLU A 191 -18.88 4.79 4.46
CA GLU A 191 -20.25 4.25 4.44
C GLU A 191 -20.51 3.29 5.61
N ARG A 192 -19.49 3.02 6.45
CA ARG A 192 -19.53 2.05 7.55
C ARG A 192 -20.01 0.65 7.12
N ALA A 193 -19.81 0.31 5.86
CA ALA A 193 -20.26 -0.95 5.27
C ALA A 193 -19.41 -2.14 5.77
N GLY A 194 -20.02 -3.33 5.78
CA GLY A 194 -19.29 -4.59 5.92
C GLY A 194 -18.51 -4.96 4.65
N ILE A 195 -17.55 -5.88 4.74
CA ILE A 195 -16.63 -6.22 3.63
C ILE A 195 -17.38 -6.60 2.35
N ALA A 196 -18.37 -7.51 2.43
CA ALA A 196 -19.11 -7.97 1.25
C ALA A 196 -19.94 -6.85 0.59
N GLN A 197 -20.51 -5.95 1.39
CA GLN A 197 -21.23 -4.78 0.86
C GLN A 197 -20.26 -3.80 0.22
N ALA A 198 -19.10 -3.56 0.85
CA ALA A 198 -18.07 -2.67 0.33
C ALA A 198 -17.50 -3.15 -1.01
N VAL A 199 -17.31 -4.47 -1.20
CA VAL A 199 -16.89 -5.06 -2.47
C VAL A 199 -17.91 -4.79 -3.57
N ARG A 200 -19.20 -5.09 -3.34
CA ARG A 200 -20.27 -4.85 -4.31
C ARG A 200 -20.36 -3.37 -4.69
N ARG A 201 -20.26 -2.50 -3.67
CA ARG A 201 -20.30 -1.05 -3.84
C ARG A 201 -19.13 -0.51 -4.65
N SER A 202 -17.91 -0.92 -4.32
CA SER A 202 -16.70 -0.57 -5.09
C SER A 202 -16.84 -1.00 -6.54
N TRP A 203 -17.41 -2.18 -6.79
CA TRP A 203 -17.66 -2.66 -8.14
C TRP A 203 -18.66 -1.79 -8.92
N GLN A 204 -19.76 -1.39 -8.28
CA GLN A 204 -20.78 -0.53 -8.88
C GLN A 204 -20.18 0.83 -9.25
N LEU A 205 -19.49 1.49 -8.31
CA LEU A 205 -18.88 2.81 -8.52
C LEU A 205 -17.81 2.82 -9.61
N THR A 206 -17.03 1.74 -9.73
CA THR A 206 -15.98 1.61 -10.76
C THR A 206 -16.51 1.14 -12.12
N THR A 207 -17.77 0.72 -12.20
CA THR A 207 -18.41 0.35 -13.47
C THR A 207 -18.76 1.61 -14.26
N GLY A 208 -18.41 1.62 -15.55
CA GLY A 208 -18.47 2.82 -16.41
C GLY A 208 -17.26 3.76 -16.31
N HIS A 209 -16.45 3.65 -15.24
CA HIS A 209 -15.29 4.53 -15.00
C HIS A 209 -13.94 3.80 -14.94
N PHE A 210 -13.90 2.51 -15.29
CA PHE A 210 -12.75 1.62 -15.13
C PHE A 210 -11.42 2.23 -15.64
N TRP A 211 -11.36 2.62 -16.91
CA TRP A 211 -10.11 3.10 -17.53
C TRP A 211 -9.57 4.38 -16.89
N ARG A 212 -10.47 5.25 -16.43
CA ARG A 212 -10.10 6.47 -15.73
C ARG A 212 -9.54 6.16 -14.34
N THR A 213 -10.18 5.26 -13.60
CA THR A 213 -9.70 4.82 -12.27
C THR A 213 -8.37 4.08 -12.39
N PHE A 214 -8.28 3.10 -13.30
CA PHE A 214 -7.06 2.35 -13.58
C PHE A 214 -5.93 3.30 -14.01
N GLY A 215 -6.19 4.18 -14.98
CA GLY A 215 -5.19 5.11 -15.48
C GLY A 215 -4.67 6.08 -14.41
N LEU A 216 -5.53 6.56 -13.50
CA LEU A 216 -5.11 7.41 -12.38
C LEU A 216 -4.26 6.65 -11.37
N ILE A 217 -4.69 5.46 -10.96
CA ILE A 217 -3.95 4.62 -10.01
C ILE A 217 -2.59 4.24 -10.61
N LEU A 218 -2.56 3.79 -11.86
CA LEU A 218 -1.35 3.40 -12.57
C LEU A 218 -0.40 4.59 -12.74
N LEU A 219 -0.89 5.73 -13.23
CA LEU A 219 -0.05 6.89 -13.52
C LEU A 219 0.54 7.50 -12.25
N VAL A 220 -0.29 7.73 -11.21
CA VAL A 220 0.21 8.25 -9.94
C VAL A 220 1.11 7.22 -9.26
N GLY A 221 0.73 5.94 -9.31
CA GLY A 221 1.55 4.80 -8.91
C GLY A 221 2.96 4.90 -9.50
N LEU A 222 3.05 4.93 -10.82
CA LEU A 222 4.30 4.98 -11.57
C LEU A 222 5.11 6.24 -11.24
N ILE A 223 4.50 7.42 -11.22
CA ILE A 223 5.18 8.68 -10.92
C ILE A 223 5.80 8.61 -9.52
N VAL A 224 5.00 8.25 -8.52
CA VAL A 224 5.43 8.25 -7.12
C VAL A 224 6.45 7.14 -6.87
N SER A 225 6.27 5.94 -7.43
CA SER A 225 7.22 4.83 -7.29
C SER A 225 8.56 5.14 -7.96
N THR A 226 8.54 5.76 -9.14
CA THR A 226 9.76 6.11 -9.89
C THR A 226 10.54 7.18 -9.14
N ILE A 227 9.87 8.26 -8.71
CA ILE A 227 10.50 9.29 -7.88
C ILE A 227 11.08 8.68 -6.60
N ALA A 228 10.32 7.83 -5.93
CA ALA A 228 10.77 7.21 -4.69
C ALA A 228 12.02 6.34 -4.89
N GLN A 229 12.02 5.48 -5.93
CA GLN A 229 13.16 4.65 -6.27
C GLN A 229 14.37 5.50 -6.64
N THR A 230 14.22 6.53 -7.47
CA THR A 230 15.35 7.39 -7.85
C THR A 230 15.92 8.14 -6.64
N VAL A 231 15.07 8.71 -5.79
CA VAL A 231 15.50 9.47 -4.61
C VAL A 231 16.26 8.57 -3.63
N VAL A 232 15.83 7.33 -3.43
CA VAL A 232 16.46 6.40 -2.46
C VAL A 232 17.69 5.69 -3.07
N GLN A 233 17.58 5.17 -4.29
CA GLN A 233 18.62 4.33 -4.90
C GLN A 233 19.84 5.13 -5.35
N VAL A 234 19.67 6.36 -5.87
CA VAL A 234 20.81 7.13 -6.39
C VAL A 234 21.85 7.42 -5.31
N PRO A 235 21.49 7.92 -4.11
CA PRO A 235 22.44 8.09 -3.00
C PRO A 235 23.04 6.77 -2.52
N MET A 236 22.25 5.69 -2.46
CA MET A 236 22.75 4.37 -2.04
C MET A 236 23.80 3.84 -3.02
N LEU A 237 23.53 3.91 -4.32
CA LEU A 237 24.48 3.53 -5.36
C LEU A 237 25.75 4.38 -5.28
N GLY A 238 25.62 5.71 -5.15
CA GLY A 238 26.77 6.60 -4.96
C GLY A 238 27.61 6.23 -3.74
N GLY A 239 26.96 5.86 -2.63
CA GLY A 239 27.61 5.37 -1.41
C GLY A 239 28.37 4.06 -1.61
N THR A 240 27.77 3.08 -2.29
CA THR A 240 28.43 1.81 -2.60
C THR A 240 29.63 1.98 -3.54
N ILE A 241 29.50 2.84 -4.56
CA ILE A 241 30.60 3.18 -5.47
C ILE A 241 31.73 3.88 -4.71
N LEU A 242 31.39 4.83 -3.84
CA LEU A 242 32.36 5.52 -3.00
C LEU A 242 33.10 4.56 -2.06
N ALA A 243 32.41 3.59 -1.46
CA ALA A 243 33.02 2.57 -0.61
C ALA A 243 34.09 1.77 -1.38
N VAL A 244 33.76 1.32 -2.60
CA VAL A 244 34.69 0.57 -3.47
C VAL A 244 35.88 1.43 -3.91
N ILE A 245 35.68 2.73 -4.20
CA ILE A 245 36.76 3.64 -4.60
C ILE A 245 37.73 3.90 -3.45
N LEU A 246 37.22 4.12 -2.24
CA LEU A 246 38.04 4.46 -1.07
C LEU A 246 38.80 3.25 -0.52
N ASP A 247 38.22 2.07 -0.62
CA ASP A 247 38.82 0.82 -0.13
C ASP A 247 38.36 -0.36 -0.98
N PRO A 248 39.06 -0.64 -2.10
CA PRO A 248 38.70 -1.71 -3.03
C PRO A 248 38.95 -3.11 -2.44
N THR A 249 39.67 -3.22 -1.33
CA THR A 249 39.94 -4.47 -0.63
C THR A 249 38.85 -4.86 0.37
N ALA A 250 37.78 -4.08 0.47
CA ALA A 250 36.68 -4.29 1.42
C ALA A 250 37.17 -4.34 2.89
N GLY A 251 38.07 -3.44 3.26
CA GLY A 251 38.53 -3.27 4.63
C GLY A 251 37.61 -2.38 5.49
N ALA A 252 38.12 -1.92 6.63
CA ALA A 252 37.32 -1.18 7.62
C ALA A 252 36.72 0.13 7.06
N THR A 253 37.37 0.77 6.09
CA THR A 253 36.85 2.00 5.47
C THR A 253 35.67 1.69 4.55
N TYR A 254 35.73 0.58 3.81
CA TYR A 254 34.62 0.09 2.99
C TYR A 254 33.38 -0.18 3.85
N ASP A 255 33.55 -0.89 4.97
CA ASP A 255 32.46 -1.21 5.88
C ASP A 255 31.83 0.05 6.48
N ALA A 256 32.66 0.99 6.96
CA ALA A 256 32.18 2.24 7.54
C ALA A 256 31.34 3.06 6.54
N VAL A 257 31.81 3.18 5.29
CA VAL A 257 31.10 3.92 4.23
C VAL A 257 29.81 3.18 3.83
N THR A 258 29.85 1.85 3.74
CA THR A 258 28.67 1.02 3.40
C THR A 258 27.60 1.11 4.49
N ILE A 259 27.98 1.04 5.76
CA ILE A 259 27.06 1.20 6.90
C ILE A 259 26.46 2.60 6.89
N ALA A 260 27.28 3.65 6.76
CA ALA A 260 26.81 5.04 6.71
C ALA A 260 25.81 5.26 5.56
N SER A 261 26.13 4.76 4.37
CA SER A 261 25.28 4.85 3.17
C SER A 261 23.96 4.09 3.35
N THR A 262 24.00 2.93 4.01
CA THR A 262 22.81 2.12 4.33
C THR A 262 21.92 2.83 5.34
N VAL A 263 22.49 3.44 6.38
CA VAL A 263 21.73 4.21 7.38
C VAL A 263 21.06 5.42 6.71
N ILE A 264 21.80 6.19 5.91
CA ILE A 264 21.26 7.34 5.17
C ILE A 264 20.15 6.89 4.21
N GLY A 265 20.39 5.83 3.44
CA GLY A 265 19.41 5.25 2.52
C GLY A 265 18.15 4.77 3.23
N THR A 266 18.29 4.18 4.42
CA THR A 266 17.14 3.74 5.25
C THR A 266 16.34 4.92 5.76
N VAL A 267 16.99 5.97 6.28
CA VAL A 267 16.30 7.20 6.71
C VAL A 267 15.54 7.84 5.55
N LEU A 268 16.19 7.93 4.38
CA LEU A 268 15.57 8.49 3.18
C LEU A 268 14.40 7.63 2.71
N SER A 269 14.53 6.30 2.74
CA SER A 269 13.47 5.35 2.42
C SER A 269 12.26 5.50 3.36
N ILE A 270 12.48 5.73 4.66
CA ILE A 270 11.40 6.01 5.61
C ILE A 270 10.67 7.31 5.25
N LEU A 271 11.41 8.39 5.01
CA LEU A 271 10.82 9.69 4.69
C LEU A 271 10.02 9.64 3.38
N VAL A 272 10.62 9.10 2.33
CA VAL A 272 10.02 8.98 1.01
C VAL A 272 8.84 8.01 1.04
N GLY A 273 9.00 6.86 1.68
CA GLY A 273 7.95 5.83 1.82
C GLY A 273 6.70 6.36 2.53
N ALA A 274 6.88 7.16 3.58
CA ALA A 274 5.76 7.83 4.26
C ALA A 274 4.96 8.74 3.30
N ILE A 275 5.65 9.53 2.47
CA ILE A 275 5.01 10.41 1.48
C ILE A 275 4.28 9.57 0.43
N VAL A 276 4.92 8.53 -0.09
CA VAL A 276 4.32 7.62 -1.09
C VAL A 276 3.03 7.01 -0.56
N ALA A 277 3.08 6.42 0.64
CA ALA A 277 1.94 5.75 1.23
C ALA A 277 0.75 6.69 1.44
N VAL A 278 1.03 7.91 1.93
CA VAL A 278 0.04 8.96 2.12
C VAL A 278 -0.58 9.42 0.81
N VAL A 279 0.23 9.66 -0.23
CA VAL A 279 -0.26 10.09 -1.55
C VAL A 279 -1.13 9.02 -2.18
N GLN A 280 -0.71 7.75 -2.13
CA GLN A 280 -1.49 6.63 -2.65
C GLN A 280 -2.83 6.49 -1.92
N ALA A 281 -2.81 6.54 -0.59
CA ALA A 281 -4.04 6.43 0.20
C ALA A 281 -5.02 7.59 -0.04
N ALA A 282 -4.50 8.82 -0.14
CA ALA A 282 -5.30 9.99 -0.48
C ALA A 282 -5.90 9.91 -1.90
N LEU A 283 -5.15 9.38 -2.87
CA LEU A 283 -5.66 9.19 -4.23
C LEU A 283 -6.90 8.31 -4.26
N ILE A 284 -6.86 7.17 -3.59
CA ILE A 284 -8.00 6.25 -3.52
C ILE A 284 -9.22 6.91 -2.87
N ALA A 285 -9.01 7.69 -1.80
CA ALA A 285 -10.07 8.43 -1.15
C ALA A 285 -10.68 9.51 -2.06
N VAL A 286 -9.84 10.26 -2.77
CA VAL A 286 -10.29 11.30 -3.72
C VAL A 286 -11.06 10.68 -4.89
N ILE A 287 -10.58 9.57 -5.46
CA ILE A 287 -11.28 8.88 -6.55
C ILE A 287 -12.66 8.43 -6.08
N TYR A 288 -12.76 7.88 -4.86
CA TYR A 288 -14.04 7.49 -4.28
C TYR A 288 -15.03 8.68 -4.21
N ILE A 289 -14.57 9.82 -3.69
CA ILE A 289 -15.39 11.03 -3.58
C ILE A 289 -15.79 11.57 -4.96
N ASP A 290 -14.87 11.68 -5.94
CA ASP A 290 -15.20 12.15 -7.30
C ASP A 290 -16.22 11.22 -7.98
N LEU A 291 -16.11 9.90 -7.78
CA LEU A 291 -17.08 8.96 -8.35
C LEU A 291 -18.45 9.09 -7.69
N ARG A 292 -18.55 9.26 -6.37
CA ARG A 292 -19.85 9.49 -5.73
C ARG A 292 -20.46 10.84 -6.10
N MET A 293 -19.66 11.90 -6.22
CA MET A 293 -20.15 13.19 -6.72
C MET A 293 -20.73 13.05 -8.14
N ARG A 294 -20.04 12.34 -9.04
CA ARG A 294 -20.47 12.16 -10.43
C ARG A 294 -21.67 11.22 -10.59
N SER A 295 -21.71 10.14 -9.82
CA SER A 295 -22.72 9.08 -9.99
C SER A 295 -23.94 9.28 -9.11
N GLU A 296 -23.83 10.01 -8.00
CA GLU A 296 -24.86 10.06 -6.95
C GLU A 296 -25.20 11.48 -6.50
N GLY A 297 -24.50 12.51 -7.00
CA GLY A 297 -24.75 13.89 -6.57
C GLY A 297 -24.35 14.17 -5.12
N LEU A 298 -23.31 13.48 -4.62
CA LEU A 298 -22.77 13.69 -3.27
C LEU A 298 -22.39 15.15 -2.98
N ASP A 299 -22.06 15.93 -4.02
CA ASP A 299 -21.80 17.36 -3.89
C ASP A 299 -23.01 18.13 -3.33
N LEU A 300 -24.23 17.80 -3.76
CA LEU A 300 -25.46 18.39 -3.25
C LEU A 300 -25.72 18.02 -1.78
N GLU A 301 -25.41 16.78 -1.38
CA GLU A 301 -25.54 16.35 0.01
C GLU A 301 -24.53 17.05 0.92
N LEU A 302 -23.30 17.24 0.44
CA LEU A 302 -22.25 17.97 1.15
C LEU A 302 -22.61 19.45 1.31
N GLU A 303 -23.12 20.10 0.27
CA GLU A 303 -23.56 21.50 0.31
C GLU A 303 -24.69 21.68 1.34
N ARG A 304 -25.74 20.85 1.27
CA ARG A 304 -26.83 20.85 2.25
C ARG A 304 -26.35 20.60 3.68
N HIS A 305 -25.37 19.72 3.86
CA HIS A 305 -24.80 19.44 5.18
C HIS A 305 -24.09 20.68 5.75
N VAL A 306 -23.29 21.37 4.93
CA VAL A 306 -22.58 22.59 5.35
C VAL A 306 -23.59 23.71 5.65
N GLU A 307 -24.58 23.94 4.78
CA GLU A 307 -25.64 24.94 5.01
C GLU A 307 -26.43 24.67 6.29
N ALA A 308 -26.84 23.42 6.52
CA ALA A 308 -27.58 23.04 7.72
C ALA A 308 -26.75 23.27 8.98
N ARG A 309 -25.44 22.97 8.93
CA ARG A 309 -24.51 23.23 10.04
C ARG A 309 -24.36 24.73 10.31
N GLU A 310 -24.18 25.54 9.27
CA GLU A 310 -24.06 27.00 9.40
C GLU A 310 -25.35 27.64 9.93
N ALA A 311 -26.51 27.09 9.55
CA ALA A 311 -27.81 27.47 10.07
C ALA A 311 -28.11 26.94 11.49
N GLY A 312 -27.18 26.21 12.13
CA GLY A 312 -27.36 25.63 13.46
C GLY A 312 -28.40 24.50 13.55
N ARG A 313 -28.76 23.89 12.41
CA ARG A 313 -29.72 22.79 12.31
C ARG A 313 -29.04 21.44 12.59
N PRO A 314 -29.78 20.41 13.05
CA PRO A 314 -29.24 19.07 13.19
C PRO A 314 -28.74 18.54 11.83
N VAL A 315 -27.54 17.98 11.81
CA VAL A 315 -26.88 17.46 10.61
C VAL A 315 -26.74 15.95 10.65
N THR A 316 -27.05 15.29 9.53
CA THR A 316 -26.82 13.86 9.31
C THR A 316 -25.47 13.62 8.65
N ASP A 317 -24.93 12.40 8.78
CA ASP A 317 -23.66 12.01 8.13
C ASP A 317 -23.85 11.96 6.60
N PRO A 318 -23.19 12.85 5.83
CA PRO A 318 -23.39 12.94 4.38
C PRO A 318 -22.76 11.76 3.63
N PHE A 319 -21.94 10.93 4.30
CA PHE A 319 -21.34 9.77 3.66
C PHE A 319 -22.10 8.47 3.93
N ALA A 320 -23.14 8.50 4.75
CA ALA A 320 -23.98 7.34 4.99
C ALA A 320 -24.64 6.84 3.69
N PRO A 321 -24.94 5.53 3.57
CA PRO A 321 -25.68 5.02 2.43
C PRO A 321 -27.07 5.68 2.34
N VAL A 322 -27.49 6.06 1.14
CA VAL A 322 -28.87 6.52 0.89
C VAL A 322 -29.81 5.36 1.24
N PRO A 323 -30.83 5.55 2.12
CA PRO A 323 -31.79 4.50 2.44
C PRO A 323 -32.47 4.02 1.16
N THR A 324 -32.39 2.72 0.89
CA THR A 324 -33.13 2.08 -0.20
C THR A 324 -34.62 2.13 0.14
N GLY A 325 -35.31 3.20 -0.23
CA GLY A 325 -36.74 3.36 0.07
C GLY A 325 -37.35 4.73 -0.19
N GLU A 326 -36.58 5.81 -0.30
CA GLU A 326 -37.16 7.10 -0.70
C GLU A 326 -37.21 7.19 -2.24
N PRO A 327 -38.40 7.42 -2.83
CA PRO A 327 -38.49 7.65 -4.26
C PRO A 327 -37.69 8.90 -4.61
N THR A 328 -36.79 8.78 -5.58
CA THR A 328 -36.13 9.92 -6.21
C THR A 328 -37.18 10.96 -6.58
N PRO A 329 -37.08 12.23 -6.13
CA PRO A 329 -38.01 13.26 -6.55
C PRO A 329 -37.86 13.43 -8.06
N THR A 330 -38.88 13.00 -8.80
CA THR A 330 -38.97 13.29 -10.23
C THR A 330 -39.37 14.74 -10.36
N TRP A 331 -38.40 15.61 -10.58
CA TRP A 331 -38.66 16.97 -11.03
C TRP A 331 -39.01 16.90 -12.52
N SER A 332 -40.30 16.90 -12.82
CA SER A 332 -40.86 17.13 -14.17
C SER A 332 -40.94 18.62 -14.46
#